data_AF-A0A1G3UEJ4-F1
#
_entry.id   AF-A0A1G3UEJ4-F1
#
_cell.length_a   1.000
_cell.length_b   1.000
_cell.length_c   1.000
_cell.angle_alpha   90.00
_cell.angle_beta   90.00
_cell.angle_gamma   90.00
#
_symmetry.space_group_name_H-M   'P 1'
#
loop_
_entity.id
_entity.type
_entity.pdbx_description
1 polymer ?
#
loop_
_entity_poly.entity_id
_entity_poly.type
_entity_poly.pdbx_seq_one_letter_code
_entity_poly.pdbx_strand_id
1 'polypeptide(L)'
;MSSNDKYNMLVREIATSKSENIYPKTFGLDFQEFKAIIDEIERDGLFEKGWWGLGKFYIFNSLTFKGRSFLENNDKKEYPKIEKTEVIYHNNISVGGNNHGSIITGNNNTVISEFDTKFNNLLQAINSSNVQDKELIIQELNNNKSNEVSLKKYLGTVLTKGAEFGSIVSAVSALLSL
;
A
#
# COMPACT_ATOMS: atom_id res chain seq x y z
N MET A 1 12.55 1.18 -32.00
CA MET A 1 11.69 1.54 -30.85
C MET A 1 12.33 1.00 -29.59
N SER A 2 12.38 1.79 -28.53
CA SER A 2 12.81 1.31 -27.22
C SER A 2 11.76 0.34 -26.65
N SER A 3 12.14 -0.46 -25.64
CA SER A 3 11.20 -1.35 -24.94
C SER A 3 9.99 -0.57 -24.39
N ASN A 4 10.24 0.64 -23.88
CA ASN A 4 9.19 1.51 -23.34
C ASN A 4 8.24 2.03 -24.44
N ASP A 5 8.77 2.33 -25.64
CA ASP A 5 7.93 2.73 -26.77
C ASP A 5 7.03 1.60 -27.23
N LYS A 6 7.55 0.36 -27.26
CA LYS A 6 6.76 -0.83 -27.63
C LYS A 6 5.67 -1.12 -26.60
N TYR A 7 6.00 -1.00 -25.31
CA TYR A 7 5.05 -1.12 -24.21
C TYR A 7 3.91 -0.11 -24.34
N ASN A 8 4.24 1.19 -24.41
CA ASN A 8 3.24 2.26 -24.49
C ASN A 8 2.36 2.14 -25.75
N MET A 9 2.97 1.80 -26.88
CA MET A 9 2.23 1.52 -28.12
C MET A 9 1.25 0.36 -27.93
N LEU A 10 1.69 -0.77 -27.37
CA LEU A 10 0.82 -1.92 -27.16
C LEU A 10 -0.34 -1.60 -26.21
N VAL A 11 -0.09 -0.89 -25.10
CA VAL A 11 -1.17 -0.49 -24.18
C VAL A 11 -2.24 0.33 -24.91
N ARG A 12 -1.84 1.28 -25.77
CA ARG A 12 -2.75 2.17 -26.51
C ARG A 12 -3.51 1.47 -27.63
N GLU A 13 -2.79 0.76 -28.50
CA GLU A 13 -3.36 0.15 -29.70
C GLU A 13 -4.26 -1.04 -29.34
N ILE A 14 -3.94 -1.80 -28.29
CA ILE A 14 -4.77 -2.90 -27.81
C ILE A 14 -6.06 -2.38 -27.18
N ALA A 15 -5.96 -1.36 -26.33
CA ALA A 15 -7.12 -0.77 -25.67
C ALA A 15 -8.12 -0.12 -26.64
N THR A 16 -7.64 0.35 -27.80
CA THR A 16 -8.47 0.96 -28.85
C THR A 16 -8.78 -0.02 -30.00
N SER A 17 -8.25 -1.23 -29.94
CA SER A 17 -8.49 -2.27 -30.95
C SER A 17 -9.96 -2.66 -30.98
N LYS A 18 -10.54 -2.67 -32.19
CA LYS A 18 -11.86 -3.26 -32.46
C LYS A 18 -11.80 -4.77 -32.71
N SER A 19 -10.60 -5.33 -32.83
CA SER A 19 -10.41 -6.75 -33.06
C SER A 19 -10.23 -7.47 -31.73
N GLU A 20 -11.02 -8.53 -31.54
CA GLU A 20 -10.92 -9.43 -30.38
C GLU A 20 -9.58 -10.20 -30.37
N ASN A 21 -8.98 -10.44 -31.54
CA ASN A 21 -7.77 -11.22 -31.71
C ASN A 21 -6.58 -10.32 -32.07
N ILE A 22 -5.59 -10.27 -31.18
CA ILE A 22 -4.47 -9.35 -31.27
C ILE A 22 -3.20 -10.11 -31.63
N TYR A 23 -2.69 -9.86 -32.84
CA TYR A 23 -1.55 -10.58 -33.39
C TYR A 23 -0.25 -9.78 -33.26
N PRO A 24 0.88 -10.43 -32.85
CA PRO A 24 2.20 -9.79 -32.77
C PRO A 24 2.62 -9.07 -34.07
N LYS A 25 2.32 -9.70 -35.21
CA LYS A 25 2.66 -9.20 -36.55
C LYS A 25 2.08 -7.81 -36.85
N THR A 26 0.93 -7.46 -36.26
CA THR A 26 0.30 -6.15 -36.42
C THR A 26 1.20 -5.03 -35.88
N PHE A 27 2.06 -5.36 -34.93
CA PHE A 27 2.97 -4.43 -34.26
C PHE A 27 4.42 -4.58 -34.71
N GLY A 28 4.69 -5.44 -35.71
CA GLY A 28 6.05 -5.75 -36.16
C GLY A 28 6.89 -6.46 -35.10
N LEU A 29 6.27 -7.21 -34.18
CA LEU A 29 6.93 -7.93 -33.10
C LEU A 29 6.89 -9.45 -33.35
N ASP A 30 7.92 -10.15 -32.90
CA ASP A 30 7.85 -11.60 -32.79
C ASP A 30 6.96 -12.03 -31.61
N PHE A 31 6.57 -13.31 -31.59
CA PHE A 31 5.64 -13.80 -30.58
C PHE A 31 6.20 -13.77 -29.16
N GLN A 32 7.49 -14.04 -28.96
CA GLN A 32 8.08 -14.08 -27.62
C GLN A 32 8.22 -12.67 -27.07
N GLU A 33 8.68 -11.73 -27.89
CA GLU A 33 8.75 -10.31 -27.53
C GLU A 33 7.36 -9.75 -27.21
N PHE A 34 6.37 -10.02 -28.06
CA PHE A 34 4.99 -9.61 -27.81
C PHE A 34 4.43 -10.21 -26.52
N LYS A 35 4.61 -11.51 -26.31
CA LYS A 35 4.13 -12.19 -25.09
C LYS A 35 4.75 -11.60 -23.83
N ALA A 36 6.07 -11.38 -23.83
CA ALA A 36 6.76 -10.81 -22.69
C ALA A 36 6.21 -9.42 -22.31
N ILE A 37 5.95 -8.57 -23.30
CA ILE A 37 5.42 -7.23 -23.07
C ILE A 37 3.97 -7.30 -22.57
N ILE A 38 3.12 -8.18 -23.12
CA ILE A 38 1.74 -8.34 -22.62
C ILE A 38 1.72 -8.87 -21.19
N ASP A 39 2.54 -9.88 -20.88
CA ASP A 39 2.65 -10.42 -19.51
C ASP A 39 3.14 -9.34 -18.53
N GLU A 40 3.99 -8.42 -18.97
CA GLU A 40 4.43 -7.25 -18.19
C GLU A 40 3.29 -6.25 -17.96
N ILE A 41 2.53 -5.89 -19.01
CA ILE A 41 1.36 -4.99 -18.91
C ILE A 41 0.29 -5.56 -17.95
N GLU A 42 0.03 -6.87 -18.01
CA GLU A 42 -0.88 -7.55 -17.07
C GLU A 42 -0.34 -7.52 -15.65
N ARG A 43 0.96 -7.82 -15.45
CA ARG A 43 1.61 -7.80 -14.13
C ARG A 43 1.61 -6.40 -13.50
N ASP A 44 1.78 -5.37 -14.30
CA ASP A 44 1.69 -3.97 -13.87
C ASP A 44 0.26 -3.54 -13.56
N GLY A 45 -0.71 -4.40 -13.84
CA GLY A 45 -2.12 -4.21 -13.55
C GLY A 45 -2.78 -3.17 -14.44
N LEU A 46 -2.30 -2.98 -15.68
CA LEU A 46 -2.98 -2.10 -16.64
C LEU A 46 -4.10 -2.84 -17.38
N PHE A 47 -3.89 -4.13 -17.67
CA PHE A 47 -4.89 -5.01 -18.28
C PHE A 47 -5.43 -6.00 -17.25
N GLU A 48 -6.73 -6.31 -17.34
CA GLU A 48 -7.25 -7.54 -16.77
C GLU A 48 -6.64 -8.74 -17.50
N LYS A 49 -6.45 -9.85 -16.79
CA LYS A 49 -5.84 -11.05 -17.36
C LYS A 49 -6.60 -11.53 -18.60
N GLY A 50 -5.92 -11.58 -19.74
CA GLY A 50 -6.44 -12.03 -21.01
C GLY A 50 -6.13 -13.51 -21.28
N TRP A 51 -6.32 -13.91 -22.54
CA TRP A 51 -6.17 -15.31 -22.97
C TRP A 51 -5.23 -15.42 -24.15
N TRP A 52 -4.42 -16.48 -24.14
CA TRP A 52 -3.51 -16.79 -25.24
C TRP A 52 -4.12 -17.85 -26.15
N GLY A 53 -4.36 -17.50 -27.41
CA GLY A 53 -4.86 -18.42 -28.42
C GLY A 53 -3.74 -19.32 -28.98
N LEU A 54 -4.10 -20.54 -29.39
CA LEU A 54 -3.17 -21.50 -30.02
C LEU A 54 -2.49 -20.94 -31.29
N GLY A 55 -3.14 -19.97 -31.95
CA GLY A 55 -2.60 -19.26 -33.11
C GLY A 55 -1.59 -18.14 -32.78
N LYS A 56 -1.00 -18.13 -31.58
CA LYS A 56 -0.02 -17.12 -31.13
C LYS A 56 -0.57 -15.69 -31.15
N PHE A 57 -1.83 -15.53 -30.75
CA PHE A 57 -2.49 -14.23 -30.58
C PHE A 57 -2.99 -14.07 -29.15
N TYR A 58 -3.17 -12.82 -28.75
CA TYR A 58 -3.71 -12.45 -27.45
C TYR A 58 -5.16 -12.02 -27.59
N ILE A 59 -6.00 -12.46 -26.66
CA ILE A 59 -7.39 -12.02 -26.52
C ILE A 59 -7.43 -11.03 -25.38
N PHE A 60 -7.63 -9.77 -25.73
CA PHE A 60 -7.74 -8.69 -24.77
C PHE A 60 -9.10 -8.74 -24.08
N ASN A 61 -9.09 -8.69 -22.75
CA ASN A 61 -10.31 -8.71 -21.95
C ASN A 61 -10.83 -7.30 -21.69
N SER A 62 -10.13 -6.53 -20.84
CA SER A 62 -10.45 -5.13 -20.58
C SER A 62 -9.30 -4.41 -19.89
N LEU A 63 -9.40 -3.08 -19.81
CA LEU A 63 -8.55 -2.26 -18.97
C LEU A 63 -8.96 -2.36 -17.51
N THR A 64 -7.99 -2.35 -16.60
CA THR A 64 -8.24 -2.06 -15.19
C THR A 64 -8.53 -0.57 -14.99
N PHE A 65 -8.88 -0.16 -13.76
CA PHE A 65 -8.93 1.26 -13.41
C PHE A 65 -7.59 1.97 -13.66
N LYS A 66 -6.48 1.33 -13.27
CA LYS A 66 -5.12 1.85 -13.47
C LYS A 66 -4.77 1.97 -14.96
N GLY A 67 -5.17 0.99 -15.78
CA GLY A 67 -5.00 1.03 -17.23
C GLY A 67 -5.73 2.19 -17.91
N ARG A 68 -6.97 2.48 -17.49
CA ARG A 68 -7.72 3.66 -17.98
C ARG A 68 -7.03 4.96 -17.62
N SER A 69 -6.63 5.14 -16.35
CA SER A 69 -5.91 6.33 -15.91
C SER A 69 -4.56 6.51 -16.63
N PHE A 70 -3.87 5.40 -16.94
CA PHE A 70 -2.63 5.42 -17.70
C PHE A 70 -2.83 5.99 -19.12
N LEU A 71 -3.91 5.59 -19.81
CA LEU A 71 -4.21 6.08 -21.15
C LEU A 71 -4.68 7.54 -21.16
N GLU A 72 -5.54 7.92 -20.21
CA GLU A 72 -6.03 9.30 -20.07
C GLU A 72 -4.91 10.31 -19.79
N ASN A 73 -3.83 9.87 -19.13
CA ASN A 73 -2.66 10.68 -18.85
C ASN A 73 -1.62 10.70 -19.98
N ASN A 74 -1.63 9.72 -20.88
CA ASN A 74 -0.71 9.67 -22.03
C ASN A 74 -1.14 10.58 -23.20
N ASP A 75 -2.45 10.82 -23.38
CA ASP A 75 -2.96 11.73 -24.42
C ASP A 75 -2.84 13.23 -24.03
N LYS A 76 -2.56 13.54 -22.76
CA LYS A 76 -2.27 14.92 -22.31
C LYS A 76 -0.77 15.17 -22.38
N LYS A 77 -0.33 15.79 -23.48
CA LYS A 77 1.00 16.41 -23.62
C LYS A 77 1.19 17.47 -22.52
N GLU A 78 1.70 17.08 -21.37
CA GLU A 78 2.61 17.85 -20.49
C GLU A 78 2.71 17.13 -19.14
N TYR A 79 3.70 16.26 -19.02
CA TYR A 79 4.50 16.17 -17.80
C TYR A 79 5.96 16.09 -18.22
N PRO A 80 6.87 16.81 -17.53
CA PRO A 80 8.29 16.65 -17.77
C PRO A 80 8.65 15.19 -17.53
N LYS A 81 9.32 14.60 -18.52
CA LYS A 81 10.14 13.38 -18.49
C LYS A 81 10.12 12.68 -17.12
N ILE A 82 9.42 11.55 -16.99
CA ILE A 82 9.56 10.66 -15.83
C ILE A 82 10.93 9.98 -15.97
N GLU A 83 12.00 10.73 -15.69
CA GLU A 83 13.18 10.16 -15.08
C GLU A 83 12.70 9.55 -13.77
N LYS A 84 13.06 8.27 -13.55
CA LYS A 84 12.79 7.47 -12.34
C LYS A 84 12.46 8.39 -11.16
N THR A 85 11.19 8.68 -10.98
CA THR A 85 10.79 9.63 -9.97
C THR A 85 10.80 8.82 -8.71
N GLU A 86 11.90 8.91 -7.97
CA GLU A 86 11.81 8.75 -6.53
C GLU A 86 10.64 9.61 -6.12
N VAL A 87 9.55 8.98 -5.70
CA VAL A 87 8.43 9.68 -5.09
C VAL A 87 8.98 10.18 -3.76
N ILE A 88 9.64 11.33 -3.80
CA ILE A 88 9.94 12.10 -2.60
C ILE A 88 8.58 12.64 -2.20
N TYR A 89 7.94 11.94 -1.26
CA TYR A 89 6.85 12.51 -0.50
C TYR A 89 7.40 13.76 0.18
N HIS A 90 7.19 14.93 -0.41
CA HIS A 90 7.14 16.16 0.36
C HIS A 90 5.82 16.11 1.11
N ASN A 91 5.79 15.30 2.18
CA ASN A 91 4.81 15.45 3.23
C ASN A 91 5.04 16.86 3.77
N ASN A 92 4.32 17.85 3.23
CA ASN A 92 4.15 19.12 3.90
C ASN A 92 3.31 18.84 5.14
N ILE A 93 3.98 18.43 6.21
CA ILE A 93 3.38 18.39 7.53
C ILE A 93 3.26 19.85 7.96
N SER A 94 2.10 20.44 7.68
CA SER A 94 1.72 21.74 8.26
C SER A 94 1.43 21.51 9.73
N VAL A 95 2.44 21.70 10.59
CA VAL A 95 2.27 21.63 12.04
C VAL A 95 1.81 23.02 12.53
N GLY A 96 0.50 23.27 12.46
CA GLY A 96 -0.07 24.48 13.05
C GLY A 96 -0.11 24.39 14.58
N GLY A 97 0.59 25.30 15.26
CA GLY A 97 0.60 25.41 16.73
C GLY A 97 1.96 25.85 17.28
N ASN A 98 2.00 26.21 18.57
CA ASN A 98 3.25 26.49 19.30
C ASN A 98 4.06 25.18 19.44
N ASN A 99 4.81 24.82 18.40
CA ASN A 99 5.65 23.63 18.39
C ASN A 99 7.10 24.00 18.76
N HIS A 100 7.60 23.43 19.85
CA HIS A 100 9.02 23.45 20.23
C HIS A 100 9.81 22.28 19.62
N GLY A 101 9.32 21.66 18.53
CA GLY A 101 9.91 20.49 17.89
C GLY A 101 10.87 20.86 16.74
N SER A 102 11.95 20.09 16.59
CA SER A 102 12.85 20.19 15.43
C SER A 102 12.38 19.32 14.27
N ILE A 103 12.48 19.85 13.03
CA ILE A 103 12.30 19.08 11.79
C ILE A 103 13.60 18.32 11.52
N ILE A 104 13.54 16.99 11.49
CA ILE A 104 14.69 16.12 11.18
C ILE A 104 14.47 15.55 9.78
N THR A 105 15.37 15.81 8.83
CA THR A 105 15.35 15.26 7.47
C THR A 105 16.34 14.09 7.35
N GLY A 106 15.90 12.96 6.78
CA GLY A 106 16.70 11.73 6.64
C GLY A 106 15.89 10.54 6.11
N ASN A 107 16.54 9.60 5.41
CA ASN A 107 15.87 8.48 4.72
C ASN A 107 15.44 7.31 5.62
N ASN A 108 15.62 7.41 6.95
CA ASN A 108 15.28 6.36 7.93
C ASN A 108 14.64 6.96 9.19
N ASN A 109 13.82 7.99 9.04
CA ASN A 109 13.16 8.62 10.18
C ASN A 109 11.97 7.78 10.65
N THR A 110 12.09 7.14 11.80
CA THR A 110 10.95 6.55 12.50
C THR A 110 10.14 7.68 13.14
N VAL A 111 8.96 7.98 12.57
CA VAL A 111 7.96 8.81 13.26
C VAL A 111 7.33 7.95 14.35
N ILE A 112 7.90 8.02 15.55
CA ILE A 112 7.31 7.37 16.72
C ILE A 112 6.16 8.26 17.18
N SER A 113 4.93 7.84 16.89
CA SER A 113 3.75 8.53 17.38
C SER A 113 3.65 8.40 18.91
N GLU A 114 2.99 9.36 19.56
CA GLU A 114 2.68 9.26 21.00
C GLU A 114 1.88 7.98 21.28
N PHE A 115 0.99 7.60 20.35
CA PHE A 115 0.28 6.33 20.39
C PHE A 115 1.23 5.13 20.40
N ASP A 116 2.17 5.02 19.46
CA ASP A 116 3.11 3.89 19.39
C ASP A 116 3.98 3.80 20.65
N THR A 117 4.38 4.95 21.20
CA THR A 117 5.12 5.00 22.47
C THR A 117 4.29 4.42 23.61
N LYS A 118 3.05 4.91 23.79
CA LYS A 118 2.16 4.45 24.86
C LYS A 118 1.74 2.99 24.68
N PHE A 119 1.54 2.55 23.44
CA PHE A 119 1.22 1.17 23.10
C PHE A 119 2.37 0.23 23.47
N ASN A 120 3.61 0.57 23.10
CA ASN A 120 4.78 -0.22 23.47
C ASN A 120 5.02 -0.25 24.99
N ASN A 121 4.78 0.88 25.68
CA ASN A 121 4.85 0.93 27.15
C ASN A 121 3.82 0.00 27.79
N LEU A 122 2.61 -0.10 27.23
CA LEU A 122 1.60 -1.06 27.69
C LEU A 122 2.07 -2.51 27.48
N LEU A 123 2.62 -2.84 26.31
CA LEU A 123 3.15 -4.18 26.05
C LEU A 123 4.28 -4.54 27.02
N GLN A 124 5.18 -3.60 27.30
CA GLN A 124 6.27 -3.79 28.26
C GLN A 124 5.74 -3.97 29.70
N ALA A 125 4.73 -3.19 30.08
CA ALA A 125 4.08 -3.32 31.38
C ALA A 125 3.41 -4.70 31.54
N ILE A 126 2.71 -5.19 30.51
CA ILE A 126 2.11 -6.54 30.50
C ILE A 126 3.19 -7.61 30.63
N ASN A 127 4.24 -7.55 29.81
CA ASN A 127 5.35 -8.51 29.87
C ASN A 127 6.00 -8.56 31.26
N SER A 128 6.16 -7.40 31.90
CA SER A 128 6.79 -7.26 33.22
C SER A 128 5.85 -7.49 34.40
N SER A 129 4.53 -7.57 34.17
CA SER A 129 3.52 -7.77 35.22
C SER A 129 3.43 -9.23 35.68
N ASN A 130 2.58 -9.52 36.66
CA ASN A 130 2.22 -10.89 37.06
C ASN A 130 0.87 -11.34 36.49
N VAL A 131 0.37 -10.63 35.46
CA VAL A 131 -0.91 -10.94 34.82
C VAL A 131 -0.86 -12.34 34.17
N GLN A 132 -1.92 -13.11 34.32
CA GLN A 132 -2.14 -14.39 33.65
C GLN A 132 -2.47 -14.18 32.16
N ASP A 133 -2.16 -15.17 31.33
CA ASP A 133 -2.46 -15.14 29.89
C ASP A 133 -1.85 -13.94 29.12
N LYS A 134 -0.66 -13.47 29.54
CA LYS A 134 0.03 -12.32 28.92
C LYS A 134 0.10 -12.41 27.39
N GLU A 135 0.43 -13.59 26.88
CA GLU A 135 0.57 -13.83 25.44
C GLU A 135 -0.76 -13.59 24.71
N LEU A 136 -1.86 -14.09 25.25
CA LEU A 136 -3.20 -13.89 24.70
C LEU A 136 -3.59 -12.41 24.75
N ILE A 137 -3.27 -11.71 25.84
CA ILE A 137 -3.56 -10.28 25.99
C ILE A 137 -2.77 -9.45 24.97
N ILE A 138 -1.49 -9.75 24.80
CA ILE A 138 -0.62 -9.08 23.82
C ILE A 138 -1.10 -9.36 22.40
N GLN A 139 -1.49 -10.60 22.10
CA GLN A 139 -2.01 -10.97 20.79
C GLN A 139 -3.30 -10.21 20.46
N GLU A 140 -4.26 -10.16 21.40
CA GLU A 140 -5.49 -9.39 21.23
C GLU A 140 -5.23 -7.89 21.08
N LEU A 141 -4.31 -7.30 21.85
CA LEU A 141 -3.92 -5.89 21.68
C LEU A 141 -3.35 -5.63 20.28
N ASN A 142 -2.49 -6.50 19.77
CA ASN A 142 -1.90 -6.38 18.44
C ASN A 142 -2.95 -6.55 17.33
N ASN A 143 -3.85 -7.52 17.46
CA ASN A 143 -4.95 -7.74 16.51
C ASN A 143 -5.88 -6.53 16.41
N ASN A 144 -6.09 -5.83 17.53
CA ASN A 144 -6.95 -4.65 17.60
C ASN A 144 -6.20 -3.33 17.37
N LYS A 145 -4.86 -3.32 17.26
CA LYS A 145 -4.03 -2.09 17.21
C LYS A 145 -4.50 -1.09 16.15
N SER A 146 -4.91 -1.57 14.98
CA SER A 146 -5.33 -0.74 13.84
C SER A 146 -6.81 -0.32 13.87
N ASN A 147 -7.60 -0.79 14.83
CA ASN A 147 -9.02 -0.46 14.97
C ASN A 147 -9.29 0.21 16.31
N GLU A 148 -9.42 1.54 16.30
CA GLU A 148 -9.60 2.36 17.51
C GLU A 148 -10.77 1.87 18.39
N VAL A 149 -11.93 1.58 17.79
CA VAL A 149 -13.14 1.18 18.53
C VAL A 149 -12.92 -0.15 19.23
N SER A 150 -12.39 -1.13 18.50
CA SER A 150 -12.12 -2.46 19.07
C SER A 150 -11.02 -2.41 20.12
N LEU A 151 -9.97 -1.61 19.90
CA LEU A 151 -8.89 -1.42 20.86
C LEU A 151 -9.39 -0.77 22.16
N LYS A 152 -10.15 0.34 22.07
CA LYS A 152 -10.72 1.02 23.24
C LYS A 152 -11.66 0.10 24.03
N LYS A 153 -12.48 -0.70 23.33
CA LYS A 153 -13.34 -1.72 23.98
C LYS A 153 -12.52 -2.78 24.71
N TYR A 154 -11.45 -3.28 24.08
CA TYR A 154 -10.57 -4.27 24.70
C TYR A 154 -9.85 -3.70 25.92
N LEU A 155 -9.26 -2.51 25.81
CA LEU A 155 -8.61 -1.81 26.93
C LEU A 155 -9.57 -1.55 28.09
N GLY A 156 -10.82 -1.17 27.81
CA GLY A 156 -11.86 -1.04 28.82
C GLY A 156 -12.13 -2.36 29.55
N THR A 157 -12.09 -3.49 28.83
CA THR A 157 -12.22 -4.82 29.44
C THR A 157 -11.01 -5.17 30.31
N VAL A 158 -9.80 -4.76 29.89
CA VAL A 158 -8.58 -4.95 30.68
C VAL A 158 -8.64 -4.17 32.00
N LEU A 159 -9.20 -2.95 32.00
CA LEU A 159 -9.38 -2.15 33.22
C LEU A 159 -10.36 -2.76 34.22
N THR A 160 -11.38 -3.50 33.74
CA THR A 160 -12.39 -4.09 34.62
C THR A 160 -11.95 -5.43 35.23
N LYS A 161 -10.80 -5.99 34.82
CA LYS A 161 -10.29 -7.29 35.31
C LYS A 161 -9.68 -7.27 36.72
N GLY A 162 -9.99 -6.28 37.56
CA GLY A 162 -9.69 -6.30 38.99
C GLY A 162 -8.19 -6.15 39.34
N ALA A 163 -7.83 -6.53 40.57
CA ALA A 163 -6.54 -6.18 41.19
C ALA A 163 -5.30 -6.73 40.46
N GLU A 164 -5.43 -7.84 39.75
CA GLU A 164 -4.36 -8.47 38.98
C GLU A 164 -3.77 -7.54 37.90
N PHE A 165 -4.62 -6.69 37.33
CA PHE A 165 -4.26 -5.74 36.29
C PHE A 165 -3.77 -4.40 36.85
N GLY A 166 -3.76 -4.23 38.18
CA GLY A 166 -3.39 -2.97 38.84
C GLY A 166 -2.03 -2.43 38.41
N SER A 167 -1.07 -3.32 38.15
CA SER A 167 0.28 -2.97 37.68
C SER A 167 0.33 -2.38 36.26
N ILE A 168 -0.72 -2.58 35.45
CA ILE A 168 -0.79 -2.08 34.08
C ILE A 168 -1.88 -1.01 33.87
N VAL A 169 -2.72 -0.74 34.87
CA VAL A 169 -3.82 0.25 34.80
C VAL A 169 -3.33 1.61 34.32
N SER A 170 -2.23 2.11 34.85
CA SER A 170 -1.68 3.41 34.44
C SER A 170 -1.32 3.45 32.95
N ALA A 171 -0.76 2.37 32.40
CA ALA A 171 -0.41 2.28 30.98
C ALA A 171 -1.66 2.17 30.09
N VAL A 172 -2.67 1.41 30.53
CA VAL A 172 -3.96 1.29 29.84
C VAL A 172 -4.70 2.62 29.79
N SER A 173 -4.79 3.33 30.93
CA SER A 173 -5.43 4.65 31.01
C SER A 173 -4.73 5.70 30.16
N ALA A 174 -3.39 5.67 30.12
CA ALA A 174 -2.61 6.58 29.28
C ALA A 174 -2.93 6.40 27.78
N LEU A 175 -3.17 5.15 27.34
CA LEU A 175 -3.52 4.83 25.95
C LEU A 175 -4.98 5.16 25.62
N LEU A 176 -5.91 4.98 26.56
CA LEU A 176 -7.33 5.35 26.40
C LEU A 176 -7.57 6.86 26.34
N SER A 177 -6.64 7.65 26.88
CA SER A 177 -6.73 9.12 26.93
C SER A 177 -6.27 9.80 25.62
N LEU A 178 -5.85 9.01 24.63
CA LEU A 178 -5.57 9.46 23.25
C LEU A 178 -6.85 9.40 22.39
#